data_AF-A0A1J5JBC5-F1
#
_entry.id   AF-A0A1J5JBC5-F1
#
_cell.length_a   1.000
_cell.length_b   1.000
_cell.length_c   1.000
_cell.angle_alpha   90.00
_cell.angle_beta   90.00
_cell.angle_gamma   90.00
#
_symmetry.space_group_name_H-M   'P 1'
#
loop_
_entity.id
_entity.type
_entity.pdbx_description
1 polymer ?
#
loop_
_entity_poly.entity_id
_entity_poly.type
_entity_poly.pdbx_seq_one_letter_code
_entity_poly.pdbx_strand_id
1 'polypeptide(L)'
;MRKVTIEADTIGGHVRDAFMLAEMIERFRSQPDGWRDDVLIAMMIELAQKTGDVTRVPITLPKMSFEQANFWTAHFGGAYVFQNTRRGVIISVGQPGIAADPSLPLPVWHLSERNAIAGWLEAGELVEPIVKARGMDAAAVLRQKMDFILVEAADALNLDLGQATRADLRKIARQLGAALPVEFQGLAALLRWVEGAGAWPQISSEHPAYFYTLRARAGADRDLINMLLCELAPLDVRQMYIVHKERFYASYANWSDRKRGYVADFLAREYAVDKDGARAALFGPEPGMDEAHRPDPKPAPDLAGLVGPWGAVRRRQR
;
A
#
# COMPACT_ATOMS: atom_id res chain seq x y z
N MET A 1 -3.46 -6.85 20.11
CA MET A 1 -2.40 -5.83 19.94
C MET A 1 -2.63 -5.14 18.61
N ARG A 2 -2.84 -3.82 18.57
CA ARG A 2 -3.11 -3.05 17.33
C ARG A 2 -2.06 -1.99 17.01
N LYS A 3 -1.05 -1.88 17.87
CA LYS A 3 -0.03 -0.84 17.86
C LYS A 3 1.32 -1.52 17.97
N VAL A 4 2.15 -1.40 16.94
CA VAL A 4 3.56 -1.81 16.99
C VAL A 4 4.36 -0.55 17.33
N THR A 5 5.02 -0.56 18.48
CA THR A 5 5.96 0.50 18.85
C THR A 5 7.36 0.02 18.50
N ILE A 6 8.01 0.71 17.57
CA ILE A 6 9.39 0.44 17.18
C ILE A 6 10.28 1.35 18.03
N GLU A 7 11.16 0.72 18.80
CA GLU A 7 12.25 1.39 19.50
C GLU A 7 13.53 1.12 18.71
N ALA A 8 14.14 2.17 18.19
CA ALA A 8 15.42 2.08 17.49
C ALA A 8 16.53 2.48 18.46
N ASP A 9 17.57 1.65 18.52
CA ASP A 9 18.82 1.97 19.20
C ASP A 9 20.00 1.60 18.29
N THR A 10 21.15 2.20 18.56
CA THR A 10 22.42 1.80 17.97
C THR A 10 22.90 0.46 18.54
N ILE A 11 23.80 -0.23 17.82
CA ILE A 11 24.39 -1.51 18.25
C ILE A 11 25.00 -1.43 19.67
N GLY A 12 25.50 -0.26 20.07
CA GLY A 12 26.09 0.00 21.38
C GLY A 12 25.14 0.55 22.46
N GLY A 13 23.83 0.70 22.18
CA GLY A 13 22.88 1.25 23.16
C GLY A 13 22.97 2.77 23.36
N HIS A 14 23.66 3.49 22.47
CA HIS A 14 23.98 4.91 22.63
C HIS A 14 22.75 5.83 22.68
N VAL A 15 21.62 5.44 22.08
CA VAL A 15 20.40 6.26 22.11
C VAL A 15 19.76 6.18 23.49
N ARG A 16 19.65 4.98 24.05
CA ARG A 16 19.16 4.78 25.42
C ARG A 16 20.05 5.49 26.43
N ASP A 17 21.36 5.32 26.32
CA ASP A 17 22.31 5.98 27.21
C ASP A 17 22.22 7.51 27.06
N ALA A 18 22.01 8.04 25.85
CA ALA A 18 21.86 9.48 25.65
C ALA A 18 20.61 10.05 26.36
N PHE A 19 19.50 9.31 26.34
CA PHE A 19 18.30 9.68 27.10
C PHE A 19 18.57 9.68 28.61
N MET A 20 19.24 8.65 29.12
CA MET A 20 19.59 8.57 30.55
C MET A 20 20.53 9.71 30.97
N LEU A 21 21.51 10.07 30.13
CA LEU A 21 22.40 11.20 30.38
C LEU A 21 21.63 12.53 30.41
N ALA A 22 20.67 12.73 29.50
CA ALA A 22 19.83 13.93 29.48
C ALA A 22 18.98 14.06 30.76
N GLU A 23 18.37 12.97 31.23
CA GLU A 23 17.63 12.98 32.51
C GLU A 23 18.54 13.29 33.71
N MET A 24 19.76 12.76 33.73
CA MET A 24 20.74 13.06 34.78
C MET A 24 21.19 14.51 34.75
N ILE A 25 21.40 15.09 33.57
CA ILE A 25 21.71 16.52 33.40
C ILE A 25 20.56 17.39 33.90
N GLU A 26 19.31 17.05 33.57
CA GLU A 26 18.15 17.78 34.07
C GLU A 26 18.04 17.67 35.60
N ARG A 27 18.27 16.48 36.16
CA ARG A 27 18.32 16.28 37.61
C ARG A 27 19.42 17.11 38.28
N PHE A 28 20.62 17.13 37.70
CA PHE A 28 21.74 17.93 38.18
C PHE A 28 21.41 19.43 38.20
N ARG A 29 20.68 19.93 37.19
CA ARG A 29 20.33 21.36 37.07
C ARG A 29 19.13 21.78 37.91
N SER A 30 18.18 20.87 38.14
CA SER A 30 16.89 21.18 38.79
C SER A 30 16.89 20.92 40.30
N GLN A 31 17.74 20.02 40.80
CA GLN A 31 17.78 19.70 42.23
C GLN A 31 18.66 20.70 43.01
N PRO A 32 18.21 21.18 44.18
CA PRO A 32 18.95 22.18 44.99
C PRO A 32 20.40 21.79 45.31
N ASP A 33 20.65 20.50 45.55
CA ASP A 33 21.96 19.94 45.88
C ASP A 33 22.50 18.99 44.79
N GLY A 34 21.92 18.98 43.58
CA GLY A 34 22.33 18.09 42.50
C GLY A 34 23.81 18.25 42.09
N TRP A 35 24.37 19.44 42.31
CA TRP A 35 25.78 19.75 42.07
C TRP A 35 26.75 19.20 43.12
N ARG A 36 26.25 18.73 44.27
CA ARG A 36 27.05 18.11 45.36
C ARG A 36 26.98 16.58 45.34
N ASP A 37 26.17 16.01 44.44
CA ASP A 37 26.01 14.57 44.31
C ASP A 37 27.16 14.00 43.47
N ASP A 38 28.27 13.66 44.13
CA ASP A 38 29.46 13.10 43.49
C ASP A 38 29.16 11.79 42.72
N VAL A 39 28.15 11.04 43.15
CA VAL A 39 27.71 9.80 42.48
C VAL A 39 27.00 10.14 41.17
N LEU A 40 26.09 11.11 41.18
CA LEU A 40 25.41 11.60 39.97
C LEU A 40 26.43 12.13 38.95
N ILE A 41 27.41 12.91 39.39
CA ILE A 41 28.47 13.45 38.52
C ILE A 41 29.31 12.32 37.91
N ALA A 42 29.72 11.33 38.69
CA ALA A 42 30.49 10.19 38.18
C ALA A 42 29.70 9.39 37.13
N MET A 43 28.42 9.11 37.38
CA MET A 43 27.54 8.43 36.42
C MET A 43 27.37 9.22 35.12
N MET A 44 27.23 10.55 35.21
CA MET A 44 27.14 11.43 34.03
C MET A 44 28.43 11.39 33.19
N ILE A 45 29.60 11.42 33.81
CA ILE A 45 30.89 11.35 33.11
C ILE A 45 31.04 10.01 32.37
N GLU A 46 30.69 8.90 33.03
CA GLU A 46 30.78 7.57 32.42
C GLU A 46 29.84 7.43 31.21
N LEU A 47 28.60 7.91 31.32
CA LEU A 47 27.65 7.91 30.21
C LEU A 47 28.08 8.84 29.06
N ALA A 48 28.64 10.00 29.36
CA ALA A 48 29.12 10.95 28.36
C ALA A 48 30.30 10.41 27.55
N GLN A 49 31.15 9.55 28.13
CA GLN A 49 32.21 8.86 27.39
C GLN A 49 31.65 7.90 26.32
N LYS A 50 30.48 7.31 26.57
CA LYS A 50 29.82 6.37 25.65
C LYS A 50 28.95 7.06 24.60
N THR A 51 28.31 8.18 24.96
CA THR A 51 27.28 8.84 24.11
C THR A 51 27.77 10.14 23.45
N GLY A 52 28.84 10.73 23.96
CA GLY A 52 29.30 12.06 23.57
C GLY A 52 28.53 13.19 24.27
N ASP A 53 28.68 14.42 23.78
CA ASP A 53 28.00 15.60 24.33
C ASP A 53 26.56 15.71 23.79
N VAL A 54 25.63 15.06 24.50
CA VAL A 54 24.20 15.06 24.17
C VAL A 54 23.53 16.43 24.33
N THR A 55 24.18 17.41 24.97
CA THR A 55 23.64 18.78 25.09
C THR A 55 23.85 19.60 23.82
N ARG A 56 24.90 19.29 23.06
CA ARG A 56 25.21 19.96 21.78
C ARG A 56 24.67 19.20 20.59
N VAL A 57 24.68 17.87 20.64
CA VAL A 57 24.19 16.99 19.57
C VAL A 57 23.16 16.03 20.17
N PRO A 58 21.90 16.45 20.32
CA PRO A 58 20.87 15.59 20.89
C PRO A 58 20.60 14.40 19.96
N ILE A 59 20.78 13.18 20.48
CA ILE A 59 20.48 11.93 19.79
C ILE A 59 19.06 11.53 20.15
N THR A 60 18.08 12.05 19.40
CA THR A 60 16.67 11.73 19.64
C THR A 60 16.12 10.93 18.47
N LEU A 61 15.90 9.63 18.69
CA LEU A 61 15.08 8.82 17.79
C LEU A 61 13.65 8.77 18.34
N PRO A 62 12.65 9.34 17.66
CA PRO A 62 11.28 9.27 18.12
C PRO A 62 10.81 7.82 18.15
N LYS A 63 10.13 7.42 19.23
CA LYS A 63 9.43 6.13 19.27
C LYS A 63 8.35 6.15 18.20
N MET A 64 8.50 5.34 17.17
CA MET A 64 7.54 5.26 16.09
C MET A 64 6.46 4.26 16.48
N SER A 65 5.22 4.72 16.48
CA SER A 65 4.07 3.85 16.70
C SER A 65 3.29 3.71 15.41
N PHE A 66 3.10 2.48 14.97
CA PHE A 66 2.28 2.16 13.83
C PHE A 66 1.01 1.46 14.30
N GLU A 67 -0.14 2.04 13.98
CA GLU A 67 -1.44 1.40 14.18
C GLU A 67 -1.90 0.82 12.85
N GLN A 68 -2.17 -0.49 12.82
CA GLN A 68 -2.71 -1.15 11.63
C GLN A 68 -4.18 -1.48 11.88
N ALA A 69 -5.05 -0.54 11.50
CA ALA A 69 -6.50 -0.67 11.68
C ALA A 69 -7.14 -1.56 10.60
N ASN A 70 -6.67 -1.43 9.36
CA ASN A 70 -7.16 -2.19 8.21
C ASN A 70 -6.10 -3.21 7.79
N PHE A 71 -6.51 -4.46 7.56
CA PHE A 71 -5.58 -5.54 7.22
C PHE A 71 -6.27 -6.70 6.51
N TRP A 72 -5.46 -7.58 5.92
CA TRP A 72 -5.89 -8.88 5.43
C TRP A 72 -5.28 -9.99 6.29
N THR A 73 -5.98 -11.11 6.41
CA THR A 73 -5.47 -12.32 7.06
C THR A 73 -5.85 -13.56 6.28
N ALA A 74 -4.93 -14.55 6.20
CA ALA A 74 -5.18 -15.86 5.62
C ALA A 74 -6.10 -16.74 6.50
N HIS A 75 -6.37 -16.36 7.74
CA HIS A 75 -7.27 -17.11 8.63
C HIS A 75 -8.67 -17.23 8.04
N PHE A 76 -9.38 -18.31 8.39
CA PHE A 76 -10.74 -18.60 7.91
C PHE A 76 -10.88 -18.67 6.38
N GLY A 77 -9.78 -18.96 5.67
CA GLY A 77 -9.76 -19.00 4.21
C GLY A 77 -9.61 -17.63 3.55
N GLY A 78 -9.19 -16.61 4.31
CA GLY A 78 -8.96 -15.26 3.80
C GLY A 78 -10.05 -14.29 4.27
N ALA A 79 -9.66 -13.21 4.92
CA ALA A 79 -10.57 -12.13 5.29
C ALA A 79 -9.87 -10.77 5.22
N TYR A 80 -10.55 -9.79 4.62
CA TYR A 80 -10.19 -8.37 4.71
C TYR A 80 -10.98 -7.74 5.84
N VAL A 81 -10.30 -6.99 6.69
CA VAL A 81 -10.90 -6.28 7.82
C VAL A 81 -10.65 -4.80 7.63
N PHE A 82 -11.71 -4.03 7.41
CA PHE A 82 -11.68 -2.58 7.30
C PHE A 82 -12.40 -1.98 8.51
N GLN A 83 -11.65 -1.57 9.52
CA GLN A 83 -12.17 -0.95 10.75
C GLN A 83 -12.18 0.57 10.66
N ASN A 84 -11.20 1.17 9.98
CA ASN A 84 -11.01 2.61 9.89
C ASN A 84 -11.36 3.11 8.48
N THR A 85 -12.63 2.96 8.10
CA THR A 85 -13.21 3.51 6.88
C THR A 85 -14.54 4.15 7.21
N ARG A 86 -15.13 4.92 6.27
CA ARG A 86 -16.42 5.59 6.47
C ARG A 86 -17.52 4.63 6.95
N ARG A 87 -17.48 3.38 6.48
CA ARG A 87 -18.31 2.28 6.96
C ARG A 87 -17.42 1.06 7.11
N GLY A 88 -17.12 0.69 8.35
CA GLY A 88 -16.33 -0.50 8.63
C GLY A 88 -17.01 -1.78 8.15
N VAL A 89 -16.22 -2.74 7.65
CA VAL A 89 -16.71 -3.99 7.07
C VAL A 89 -15.64 -5.08 7.13
N ILE A 90 -16.08 -6.33 7.22
CA ILE A 90 -15.25 -7.52 7.00
C ILE A 90 -15.67 -8.16 5.68
N ILE A 91 -14.72 -8.43 4.80
CA ILE A 91 -14.98 -9.12 3.53
C ILE A 91 -14.30 -10.50 3.59
N SER A 92 -15.11 -11.55 3.68
CA SER A 92 -14.67 -12.95 3.70
C SER A 92 -14.41 -13.45 2.28
N VAL A 93 -13.25 -14.07 2.07
CA VAL A 93 -12.86 -14.73 0.80
C VAL A 93 -13.29 -16.20 0.80
N GLY A 94 -13.07 -16.86 1.93
CA GLY A 94 -13.36 -18.28 2.13
C GLY A 94 -14.75 -18.55 2.69
N GLN A 95 -14.92 -19.78 3.20
CA GLN A 95 -16.18 -20.26 3.76
C GLN A 95 -16.78 -19.28 4.79
N PRO A 96 -18.12 -19.11 4.82
CA PRO A 96 -18.82 -18.09 5.62
C PRO A 96 -18.79 -18.33 7.13
N GLY A 97 -17.87 -19.15 7.66
CA GLY A 97 -17.75 -19.42 9.10
C GLY A 97 -17.55 -18.14 9.92
N ILE A 98 -16.86 -17.12 9.35
CA ILE A 98 -16.74 -15.79 9.96
C ILE A 98 -18.08 -15.05 9.97
N ALA A 99 -18.93 -15.22 8.95
CA ALA A 99 -20.22 -14.54 8.84
C ALA A 99 -21.27 -15.05 9.83
N ALA A 100 -21.05 -16.24 10.40
CA ALA A 100 -21.94 -16.86 11.38
C ALA A 100 -21.65 -16.45 12.84
N ASP A 101 -20.59 -15.68 13.09
CA ASP A 101 -20.21 -15.26 14.44
C ASP A 101 -20.93 -13.95 14.83
N PRO A 102 -21.92 -14.00 15.74
CA PRO A 102 -22.67 -12.82 16.15
C PRO A 102 -21.86 -11.87 17.05
N SER A 103 -20.66 -12.28 17.50
CA SER A 103 -19.80 -11.47 18.35
C SER A 103 -18.97 -10.44 17.57
N LEU A 104 -18.97 -10.52 16.24
CA LEU A 104 -18.20 -9.60 15.40
C LEU A 104 -18.80 -8.19 15.42
N PRO A 105 -17.97 -7.15 15.66
CA PRO A 105 -18.44 -5.77 15.78
C PRO A 105 -18.72 -5.08 14.44
N LEU A 106 -18.42 -5.74 13.31
CA LEU A 106 -18.54 -5.21 11.96
C LEU A 106 -19.44 -6.11 11.11
N PRO A 107 -20.18 -5.54 10.13
CA PRO A 107 -20.89 -6.34 9.16
C PRO A 107 -19.91 -7.19 8.35
N VAL A 108 -20.30 -8.44 8.10
CA VAL A 108 -19.53 -9.39 7.29
C VAL A 108 -20.21 -9.55 5.93
N TRP A 109 -19.46 -9.35 4.86
CA TRP A 109 -19.86 -9.68 3.50
C TRP A 109 -18.98 -10.80 2.96
N HIS A 110 -19.54 -11.63 2.08
CA HIS A 110 -18.76 -12.56 1.30
C HIS A 110 -18.25 -11.90 0.01
N LEU A 111 -17.10 -12.32 -0.50
CA LEU A 111 -16.49 -11.80 -1.74
C LEU A 111 -17.43 -11.88 -2.96
N SER A 112 -18.40 -12.79 -2.94
CA SER A 112 -19.43 -12.91 -3.99
C SER A 112 -20.46 -11.79 -3.97
N GLU A 113 -20.59 -11.02 -2.88
CA GLU A 113 -21.51 -9.88 -2.77
C GLU A 113 -20.96 -8.65 -3.50
N ARG A 114 -20.70 -8.82 -4.80
CA ARG A 114 -20.01 -7.87 -5.68
C ARG A 114 -20.68 -6.50 -5.68
N ASN A 115 -22.02 -6.44 -5.73
CA ASN A 115 -22.76 -5.18 -5.65
C ASN A 115 -22.54 -4.43 -4.32
N ALA A 116 -22.58 -5.13 -3.19
CA ALA A 116 -22.37 -4.50 -1.89
C ALA A 116 -20.95 -3.95 -1.76
N ILE A 117 -19.97 -4.73 -2.22
CA ILE A 117 -18.56 -4.33 -2.24
C ILE A 117 -18.34 -3.13 -3.17
N ALA A 118 -18.89 -3.15 -4.39
CA ALA A 118 -18.80 -2.05 -5.33
C ALA A 118 -19.38 -0.74 -4.75
N GLY A 119 -20.59 -0.80 -4.21
CA GLY A 119 -21.24 0.36 -3.60
C GLY A 119 -20.48 0.90 -2.39
N TRP A 120 -19.87 0.03 -1.58
CA TRP A 120 -19.02 0.44 -0.47
C TRP A 120 -17.72 1.11 -0.92
N LEU A 121 -17.03 0.54 -1.92
CA LEU A 121 -15.81 1.11 -2.49
C LEU A 121 -16.06 2.50 -3.07
N GLU A 122 -17.18 2.68 -3.79
CA GLU A 122 -17.58 3.97 -4.35
C GLU A 122 -17.99 4.98 -3.26
N ALA A 123 -18.84 4.59 -2.30
CA ALA A 123 -19.30 5.48 -1.24
C ALA A 123 -18.19 5.92 -0.26
N GLY A 124 -17.17 5.08 -0.10
CA GLY A 124 -15.95 5.37 0.66
C GLY A 124 -14.87 6.08 -0.14
N GLU A 125 -15.10 6.37 -1.43
CA GLU A 125 -14.12 6.95 -2.36
C GLU A 125 -12.78 6.17 -2.43
N LEU A 126 -12.83 4.86 -2.17
CA LEU A 126 -11.64 3.99 -2.06
C LEU A 126 -11.05 3.59 -3.41
N VAL A 127 -11.82 3.77 -4.49
CA VAL A 127 -11.45 3.40 -5.86
C VAL A 127 -11.71 4.54 -6.84
N GLU A 128 -11.07 4.45 -8.00
CA GLU A 128 -11.37 5.28 -9.16
C GLU A 128 -11.33 4.45 -10.46
N PRO A 129 -12.12 4.81 -11.48
CA PRO A 129 -12.03 4.17 -12.79
C PRO A 129 -10.66 4.40 -13.44
N ILE A 130 -10.07 3.35 -14.02
CA ILE A 130 -8.76 3.42 -14.70
C ILE A 130 -8.74 4.39 -15.88
N VAL A 131 -9.89 4.68 -16.48
CA VAL A 131 -10.03 5.66 -17.56
C VAL A 131 -10.08 7.11 -17.07
N LYS A 132 -10.33 7.34 -15.78
CA LYS A 132 -10.33 8.67 -15.13
C LYS A 132 -9.05 8.92 -14.32
N ALA A 133 -8.27 7.87 -14.09
CA ALA A 133 -7.02 7.87 -13.36
C ALA A 133 -6.00 8.84 -13.97
N ARG A 134 -5.55 9.83 -13.19
CA ARG A 134 -4.52 10.78 -13.63
C ARG A 134 -3.20 10.05 -13.95
N GLY A 135 -2.61 10.37 -15.09
CA GLY A 135 -1.29 9.86 -15.51
C GLY A 135 -1.27 8.40 -15.95
N MET A 136 -2.44 7.75 -16.10
CA MET A 136 -2.52 6.36 -16.55
C MET A 136 -2.72 6.27 -18.07
N ASP A 137 -1.93 5.44 -18.76
CA ASP A 137 -2.28 4.94 -20.09
C ASP A 137 -3.34 3.84 -19.98
N ALA A 138 -4.61 4.26 -19.90
CA ALA A 138 -5.73 3.35 -19.73
C ALA A 138 -5.83 2.33 -20.88
N ALA A 139 -5.47 2.72 -22.12
CA ALA A 139 -5.53 1.83 -23.27
C ALA A 139 -4.49 0.71 -23.17
N ALA A 140 -3.26 1.03 -22.77
CA ALA A 140 -2.22 0.02 -22.53
C ALA A 140 -2.59 -0.94 -21.38
N VAL A 141 -3.11 -0.41 -20.27
CA VAL A 141 -3.56 -1.23 -19.13
C VAL A 141 -4.71 -2.16 -19.53
N LEU A 142 -5.72 -1.65 -20.26
CA LEU A 142 -6.84 -2.45 -20.75
C LEU A 142 -6.37 -3.57 -21.68
N ARG A 143 -5.52 -3.27 -22.66
CA ARG A 143 -4.94 -4.28 -23.57
C ARG A 143 -4.22 -5.38 -22.79
N GLN A 144 -3.43 -5.01 -21.80
CA GLN A 144 -2.71 -5.99 -20.99
C GLN A 144 -3.65 -6.89 -20.18
N LYS A 145 -4.68 -6.32 -19.54
CA LYS A 145 -5.70 -7.09 -18.81
C LYS A 145 -6.43 -8.05 -19.75
N MET A 146 -6.77 -7.58 -20.96
CA MET A 146 -7.40 -8.39 -22.00
C MET A 146 -6.50 -9.54 -22.48
N ASP A 147 -5.18 -9.32 -22.62
CA ASP A 147 -4.24 -10.37 -23.00
C ASP A 147 -4.23 -11.52 -21.97
N PHE A 148 -4.30 -11.24 -20.67
CA PHE A 148 -4.41 -12.30 -19.66
C PHE A 148 -5.73 -13.07 -19.69
N ILE A 149 -6.84 -12.39 -19.97
CA ILE A 149 -8.13 -13.06 -20.14
C ILE A 149 -8.10 -13.99 -21.37
N LEU A 150 -7.41 -13.59 -22.44
CA LEU A 150 -7.21 -14.45 -23.61
C LEU A 150 -6.34 -15.66 -23.31
N VAL A 151 -5.29 -15.49 -22.49
CA VAL A 151 -4.44 -16.61 -22.04
C VAL A 151 -5.29 -17.63 -21.27
N GLU A 152 -6.19 -17.18 -20.39
CA GLU A 152 -7.13 -18.07 -19.69
C GLU A 152 -8.04 -18.82 -20.68
N ALA A 153 -8.65 -18.09 -21.61
CA ALA A 153 -9.57 -18.68 -22.58
C ALA A 153 -8.87 -19.69 -23.50
N ALA A 154 -7.65 -19.37 -23.93
CA ALA A 154 -6.81 -20.25 -24.73
C ALA A 154 -6.37 -21.49 -23.93
N ASP A 155 -6.06 -21.32 -22.65
CA ASP A 155 -5.70 -22.42 -21.75
C ASP A 155 -6.85 -23.43 -21.60
N ALA A 156 -8.07 -22.92 -21.40
CA ALA A 156 -9.29 -23.72 -21.30
C ALA A 156 -9.61 -24.51 -22.58
N LEU A 157 -9.19 -24.01 -23.75
CA LEU A 157 -9.30 -24.69 -25.04
C LEU A 157 -8.09 -25.59 -25.38
N ASN A 158 -7.15 -25.73 -24.45
CA ASN A 158 -5.91 -26.49 -24.61
C ASN A 158 -5.10 -26.06 -25.85
N LEU A 159 -5.12 -24.78 -26.18
CA LEU A 159 -4.28 -24.20 -27.23
C LEU A 159 -2.84 -24.07 -26.73
N ASP A 160 -1.89 -24.20 -27.65
CA ASP A 160 -0.48 -23.97 -27.33
C ASP A 160 -0.25 -22.49 -27.02
N LEU A 161 0.22 -22.21 -25.80
CA LEU A 161 0.52 -20.88 -25.31
C LEU A 161 2.01 -20.56 -25.35
N GLY A 162 2.88 -21.56 -25.61
CA GLY A 162 4.35 -21.53 -25.49
C GLY A 162 5.00 -20.15 -25.35
N GLN A 163 5.55 -19.62 -26.45
CA GLN A 163 5.98 -18.22 -26.55
C GLN A 163 4.94 -17.40 -27.34
N ALA A 164 3.65 -17.60 -27.04
CA ALA A 164 2.58 -16.93 -27.75
C ALA A 164 2.80 -15.41 -27.73
N THR A 165 2.92 -14.83 -28.91
CA THR A 165 3.09 -13.39 -29.04
C THR A 165 1.72 -12.70 -28.90
N ARG A 166 1.71 -11.38 -28.70
CA ARG A 166 0.45 -10.60 -28.77
C ARG A 166 -0.27 -10.78 -30.10
N ALA A 167 0.46 -11.06 -31.19
CA ALA A 167 -0.15 -11.35 -32.48
C ALA A 167 -0.91 -12.68 -32.47
N ASP A 168 -0.40 -13.69 -31.75
CA ASP A 168 -1.05 -14.99 -31.62
C ASP A 168 -2.29 -14.90 -30.73
N LEU A 169 -2.23 -14.19 -29.60
CA LEU A 169 -3.40 -13.91 -28.77
C LEU A 169 -4.51 -13.20 -29.57
N ARG A 170 -4.16 -12.27 -30.46
CA ARG A 170 -5.13 -11.62 -31.37
C ARG A 170 -5.77 -12.60 -32.37
N LYS A 171 -5.02 -13.59 -32.87
CA LYS A 171 -5.59 -14.64 -33.72
C LYS A 171 -6.59 -15.50 -32.94
N ILE A 172 -6.24 -15.87 -31.70
CA ILE A 172 -7.13 -16.61 -30.80
C ILE A 172 -8.41 -15.81 -30.56
N ALA A 173 -8.30 -14.51 -30.26
CA ALA A 173 -9.47 -13.66 -30.06
C ALA A 173 -10.40 -13.63 -31.28
N ARG A 174 -9.84 -13.58 -32.49
CA ARG A 174 -10.63 -13.64 -33.74
C ARG A 174 -11.29 -15.00 -33.94
N GLN A 175 -10.60 -16.09 -33.61
CA GLN A 175 -11.13 -17.44 -33.72
C GLN A 175 -12.26 -17.70 -32.73
N LEU A 176 -12.13 -17.20 -31.49
CA LEU A 176 -13.16 -17.29 -30.46
C LEU A 176 -14.41 -16.48 -30.84
N GLY A 177 -14.24 -15.27 -31.39
CA GLY A 177 -15.35 -14.43 -31.83
C GLY A 177 -16.38 -14.22 -30.72
N ALA A 178 -17.61 -14.69 -30.93
CA ALA A 178 -18.70 -14.57 -29.95
C ALA A 178 -18.48 -15.40 -28.66
N ALA A 179 -17.60 -16.40 -28.69
CA ALA A 179 -17.27 -17.24 -27.53
C ALA A 179 -16.25 -16.60 -26.58
N LEU A 180 -15.85 -15.35 -26.81
CA LEU A 180 -14.95 -14.62 -25.92
C LEU A 180 -15.58 -14.44 -24.52
N PRO A 181 -14.78 -14.53 -23.44
CA PRO A 181 -15.27 -14.30 -22.08
C PRO A 181 -15.96 -12.93 -21.91
N VAL A 182 -16.96 -12.86 -21.04
CA VAL A 182 -17.75 -11.64 -20.81
C VAL A 182 -16.86 -10.50 -20.29
N GLU A 183 -15.86 -10.81 -19.47
CA GLU A 183 -14.82 -9.89 -19.02
C GLU A 183 -14.11 -9.24 -20.21
N PHE A 184 -13.67 -10.04 -21.18
CA PHE A 184 -12.99 -9.57 -22.37
C PHE A 184 -13.91 -8.66 -23.19
N GLN A 185 -15.16 -9.05 -23.40
CA GLN A 185 -16.12 -8.26 -24.18
C GLN A 185 -16.38 -6.88 -23.54
N GLY A 186 -16.54 -6.84 -22.21
CA GLY A 186 -16.71 -5.58 -21.47
C GLY A 186 -15.48 -4.67 -21.56
N LEU A 187 -14.28 -5.23 -21.36
CA LEU A 187 -13.03 -4.46 -21.49
C LEU A 187 -12.76 -4.02 -22.94
N ALA A 188 -13.11 -4.83 -23.93
CA ALA A 188 -12.99 -4.46 -25.34
C ALA A 188 -13.93 -3.31 -25.70
N ALA A 189 -15.14 -3.27 -25.14
CA ALA A 189 -16.06 -2.14 -25.33
C ALA A 189 -15.51 -0.85 -24.71
N LEU A 190 -14.93 -0.94 -23.51
CA LEU A 190 -14.29 0.20 -22.87
C LEU A 190 -13.04 0.66 -23.64
N LEU A 191 -12.22 -0.26 -24.13
CA LEU A 191 -11.04 0.05 -24.94
C LEU A 191 -11.42 0.77 -26.24
N ARG A 192 -12.45 0.29 -26.96
CA ARG A 192 -12.95 0.99 -28.17
C ARG A 192 -13.38 2.42 -27.87
N TRP A 193 -14.02 2.66 -26.73
CA TRP A 193 -14.38 4.00 -26.31
C TRP A 193 -13.14 4.87 -26.00
N VAL A 194 -12.15 4.34 -25.28
CA VAL A 194 -10.88 5.04 -25.01
C VAL A 194 -10.14 5.41 -26.31
N GLU A 195 -10.22 4.57 -27.34
CA GLU A 195 -9.62 4.79 -28.66
C GLU A 195 -10.48 5.67 -29.60
N GLY A 196 -11.63 6.17 -29.14
CA GLY A 196 -12.54 7.01 -29.93
C GLY A 196 -13.34 6.27 -31.00
N ALA A 197 -13.35 4.93 -30.97
CA ALA A 197 -13.99 4.04 -31.95
C ALA A 197 -15.27 3.37 -31.42
N GLY A 198 -15.86 3.86 -30.31
CA GLY A 198 -17.05 3.26 -29.72
C GLY A 198 -17.79 4.17 -28.74
N ALA A 199 -19.04 3.81 -28.43
CA ALA A 199 -19.83 4.47 -27.39
C ALA A 199 -19.37 4.05 -25.98
N TRP A 200 -19.67 4.89 -24.99
CA TRP A 200 -19.44 4.57 -23.58
C TRP A 200 -20.18 3.27 -23.20
N PRO A 201 -19.49 2.23 -22.70
CA PRO A 201 -20.13 0.95 -22.40
C PRO A 201 -20.92 0.99 -21.09
N GLN A 202 -22.00 0.21 -21.02
CA GLN A 202 -22.74 -0.02 -19.79
C GLN A 202 -22.15 -1.23 -19.05
N ILE A 203 -21.34 -0.98 -18.03
CA ILE A 203 -20.74 -2.00 -17.17
C ILE A 203 -21.29 -1.76 -15.75
N SER A 204 -22.32 -2.50 -15.36
CA SER A 204 -22.86 -2.47 -13.99
C SER A 204 -21.90 -3.15 -13.01
N SER A 205 -22.10 -2.94 -11.70
CA SER A 205 -21.31 -3.59 -10.64
C SER A 205 -21.40 -5.13 -10.63
N GLU A 206 -22.48 -5.70 -11.16
CA GLU A 206 -22.61 -7.15 -11.38
C GLU A 206 -21.85 -7.65 -12.61
N HIS A 207 -21.50 -6.76 -13.54
CA HIS A 207 -20.82 -7.18 -14.77
C HIS A 207 -19.44 -7.79 -14.44
N PRO A 208 -19.06 -8.94 -15.02
CA PRO A 208 -17.78 -9.59 -14.72
C PRO A 208 -16.55 -8.68 -14.92
N ALA A 209 -16.58 -7.84 -15.95
CA ALA A 209 -15.53 -6.85 -16.24
C ALA A 209 -15.41 -5.70 -15.22
N TYR A 210 -16.40 -5.45 -14.36
CA TYR A 210 -16.49 -4.21 -13.56
C TYR A 210 -15.23 -3.93 -12.74
N PHE A 211 -14.79 -4.86 -11.89
CA PHE A 211 -13.60 -4.64 -11.05
C PHE A 211 -12.28 -4.55 -11.83
N TYR A 212 -12.22 -5.06 -13.07
CA TYR A 212 -11.06 -4.87 -13.94
C TYR A 212 -10.92 -3.41 -14.43
N THR A 213 -11.99 -2.62 -14.34
CA THR A 213 -12.02 -1.20 -14.74
C THR A 213 -11.65 -0.25 -13.61
N LEU A 214 -11.35 -0.76 -12.42
CA LEU A 214 -11.06 0.01 -11.22
C LEU A 214 -9.59 -0.13 -10.80
N ARG A 215 -9.07 0.92 -10.16
CA ARG A 215 -7.88 0.84 -9.31
C ARG A 215 -8.18 1.48 -7.96
N ALA A 216 -7.39 1.15 -6.93
CA ALA A 216 -7.48 1.88 -5.66
C ALA A 216 -7.09 3.35 -5.86
N ARG A 217 -7.76 4.25 -5.11
CA ARG A 217 -7.35 5.64 -4.99
C ARG A 217 -6.05 5.72 -4.15
N ALA A 218 -5.28 6.78 -4.34
CA ALA A 218 -4.18 7.11 -3.43
C ALA A 218 -4.71 7.33 -2.00
N GLY A 219 -4.02 6.76 -1.00
CA GLY A 219 -4.39 6.83 0.40
C GLY A 219 -3.78 5.69 1.20
N ALA A 220 -4.02 5.67 2.52
CA ALA A 220 -3.45 4.69 3.44
C ALA A 220 -3.84 3.24 3.09
N ASP A 221 -5.05 3.02 2.59
CA ASP A 221 -5.57 1.69 2.26
C ASP A 221 -5.31 1.28 0.81
N ARG A 222 -4.60 2.09 0.01
CA ARG A 222 -4.38 1.86 -1.42
C ARG A 222 -3.96 0.43 -1.73
N ASP A 223 -2.96 -0.07 -1.02
CA ASP A 223 -2.39 -1.39 -1.29
C ASP A 223 -3.35 -2.52 -0.90
N LEU A 224 -4.02 -2.38 0.26
CA LEU A 224 -5.02 -3.34 0.72
C LEU A 224 -6.25 -3.39 -0.21
N ILE A 225 -6.68 -2.24 -0.74
CA ILE A 225 -7.76 -2.16 -1.71
C ILE A 225 -7.34 -2.76 -3.06
N ASN A 226 -6.11 -2.50 -3.54
CA ASN A 226 -5.62 -3.15 -4.75
C ASN A 226 -5.51 -4.67 -4.59
N MET A 227 -5.14 -5.14 -3.39
CA MET A 227 -5.14 -6.55 -3.00
C MET A 227 -6.56 -7.14 -3.06
N LEU A 228 -7.57 -6.48 -2.48
CA LEU A 228 -8.97 -6.88 -2.62
C LEU A 228 -9.46 -6.87 -4.09
N LEU A 229 -9.09 -5.85 -4.87
CA LEU A 229 -9.46 -5.76 -6.29
C LEU A 229 -8.89 -6.94 -7.11
N CYS A 230 -7.67 -7.40 -6.79
CA CYS A 230 -7.11 -8.58 -7.44
C CYS A 230 -7.91 -9.85 -7.11
N GLU A 231 -8.61 -9.85 -5.96
CA GLU A 231 -9.47 -10.96 -5.59
C GLU A 231 -10.78 -11.00 -6.38
N LEU A 232 -11.34 -9.82 -6.66
CA LEU A 232 -12.56 -9.62 -7.43
C LEU A 232 -12.34 -9.72 -8.95
N ALA A 233 -11.08 -9.58 -9.39
CA ALA A 233 -10.62 -9.63 -10.78
C ALA A 233 -9.54 -10.73 -10.99
N PRO A 234 -9.88 -12.02 -10.81
CA PRO A 234 -8.91 -13.12 -10.74
C PRO A 234 -8.04 -13.32 -12.00
N LEU A 235 -8.48 -12.82 -13.15
CA LEU A 235 -7.76 -13.02 -14.42
C LEU A 235 -6.64 -12.00 -14.62
N ASP A 236 -6.52 -10.96 -13.79
CA ASP A 236 -5.37 -10.06 -13.83
C ASP A 236 -4.19 -10.61 -13.01
N VAL A 237 -3.48 -11.52 -13.66
CA VAL A 237 -2.34 -12.24 -13.07
C VAL A 237 -1.20 -11.29 -12.69
N ARG A 238 -0.97 -10.23 -13.47
CA ARG A 238 0.07 -9.24 -13.17
C ARG A 238 -0.24 -8.49 -11.88
N GLN A 239 -1.46 -7.97 -11.74
CA GLN A 239 -1.87 -7.30 -10.51
C GLN A 239 -1.76 -8.27 -9.33
N MET A 240 -2.30 -9.49 -9.46
CA MET A 240 -2.24 -10.51 -8.41
C MET A 240 -0.82 -10.82 -7.95
N TYR A 241 0.13 -10.99 -8.87
CA TYR A 241 1.54 -11.22 -8.54
C TYR A 241 2.15 -10.07 -7.72
N ILE A 242 1.77 -8.84 -8.05
CA ILE A 242 2.35 -7.64 -7.44
C ILE A 242 1.79 -7.39 -6.04
N VAL A 243 0.47 -7.53 -5.83
CA VAL A 243 -0.19 -7.12 -4.59
C VAL A 243 -0.64 -8.27 -3.69
N HIS A 244 -0.73 -9.50 -4.19
CA HIS A 244 -1.21 -10.65 -3.41
C HIS A 244 -0.46 -11.95 -3.76
N LYS A 245 0.82 -12.02 -3.36
CA LYS A 245 1.68 -13.17 -3.66
C LYS A 245 1.12 -14.51 -3.17
N GLU A 246 0.51 -14.54 -1.99
CA GLU A 246 -0.08 -15.78 -1.45
C GLU A 246 -1.18 -16.34 -2.36
N ARG A 247 -2.14 -15.50 -2.79
CA ARG A 247 -3.17 -15.90 -3.76
C ARG A 247 -2.59 -16.23 -5.13
N PHE A 248 -1.57 -15.49 -5.58
CA PHE A 248 -0.87 -15.81 -6.83
C PHE A 248 -0.30 -17.23 -6.79
N TYR A 249 0.47 -17.60 -5.76
CA TYR A 249 1.08 -18.92 -5.69
C TYR A 249 0.06 -20.04 -5.50
N ALA A 250 -1.00 -19.80 -4.72
CA ALA A 250 -2.12 -20.74 -4.61
C ALA A 250 -2.81 -20.99 -5.97
N SER A 251 -3.00 -19.94 -6.77
CA SER A 251 -3.55 -20.06 -8.13
C SER A 251 -2.57 -20.75 -9.07
N TYR A 252 -1.31 -20.32 -9.06
CA TYR A 252 -0.23 -20.81 -9.91
C TYR A 252 0.00 -22.31 -9.76
N ALA A 253 -0.11 -22.84 -8.54
CA ALA A 253 0.03 -24.27 -8.26
C ALA A 253 -1.00 -25.14 -9.02
N ASN A 254 -2.16 -24.57 -9.36
CA ASN A 254 -3.28 -25.27 -10.01
C ASN A 254 -3.39 -24.97 -11.52
N TRP A 255 -2.51 -24.15 -12.08
CA TRP A 255 -2.53 -23.83 -13.51
C TRP A 255 -1.87 -24.91 -14.36
N SER A 256 -2.25 -24.98 -15.63
CA SER A 256 -1.56 -25.81 -16.62
C SER A 256 -0.10 -25.38 -16.80
N ASP A 257 0.77 -26.30 -17.23
CA ASP A 257 2.16 -25.99 -17.57
C ASP A 257 2.28 -24.86 -18.62
N ARG A 258 1.38 -24.86 -19.60
CA ARG A 258 1.30 -23.86 -20.67
C ARG A 258 1.07 -22.46 -20.11
N LYS A 259 0.07 -22.29 -19.24
CA LYS A 259 -0.23 -21.01 -18.59
C LYS A 259 0.88 -20.59 -17.64
N ARG A 260 1.42 -21.53 -16.85
CA ARG A 260 2.56 -21.28 -15.96
C ARG A 260 3.78 -20.75 -16.71
N GLY A 261 4.12 -21.37 -17.84
CA GLY A 261 5.21 -20.96 -18.72
C GLY A 261 5.00 -19.55 -19.27
N TYR A 262 3.83 -19.29 -19.87
CA TYR A 262 3.50 -17.97 -20.41
C TYR A 262 3.61 -16.86 -19.35
N VAL A 263 3.00 -17.06 -18.18
CA VAL A 263 3.01 -16.07 -17.10
C VAL A 263 4.42 -15.83 -16.56
N ALA A 264 5.21 -16.90 -16.37
CA ALA A 264 6.59 -16.77 -15.89
C ALA A 264 7.45 -15.97 -16.88
N ASP A 265 7.34 -16.28 -18.17
CA ASP A 265 8.05 -15.56 -19.24
C ASP A 265 7.61 -14.09 -19.32
N PHE A 266 6.31 -13.82 -19.22
CA PHE A 266 5.79 -12.45 -19.15
C PHE A 266 6.37 -11.68 -17.96
N LEU A 267 6.36 -12.28 -16.76
CA LEU A 267 6.87 -11.62 -15.56
C LEU A 267 8.37 -11.35 -15.65
N ALA A 268 9.14 -12.25 -16.26
CA ALA A 268 10.57 -12.09 -16.46
C ALA A 268 10.92 -11.03 -17.51
N ARG A 269 10.18 -10.99 -18.63
CA ARG A 269 10.49 -10.12 -19.78
C ARG A 269 9.89 -8.73 -19.69
N GLU A 270 8.68 -8.60 -19.13
CA GLU A 270 7.96 -7.32 -19.07
C GLU A 270 7.98 -6.71 -17.67
N TYR A 271 7.69 -7.49 -16.62
CA TYR A 271 7.60 -6.92 -15.26
C TYR A 271 8.96 -6.73 -14.59
N ALA A 272 9.88 -7.69 -14.69
CA ALA A 272 11.16 -7.63 -13.98
C ALA A 272 12.09 -6.54 -14.50
N VAL A 273 11.92 -6.12 -15.76
CA VAL A 273 12.73 -5.08 -16.40
C VAL A 273 12.45 -3.69 -15.82
N ASP A 274 11.19 -3.36 -15.55
CA ASP A 274 10.78 -2.07 -14.99
C ASP A 274 9.67 -2.25 -13.95
N LYS A 275 10.06 -2.67 -12.74
CA LYS A 275 9.12 -2.91 -11.64
C LYS A 275 8.46 -1.62 -11.18
N ASP A 276 9.24 -0.55 -11.06
CA ASP A 276 8.78 0.71 -10.50
C ASP A 276 7.84 1.41 -11.48
N GLY A 277 8.18 1.45 -12.77
CA GLY A 277 7.31 1.98 -13.81
C GLY A 277 6.03 1.15 -13.98
N ALA A 278 6.11 -0.19 -13.93
CA ALA A 278 4.94 -1.04 -13.98
C ALA A 278 3.99 -0.80 -12.78
N ARG A 279 4.54 -0.63 -11.57
CA ARG A 279 3.76 -0.31 -10.37
C ARG A 279 3.16 1.09 -10.44
N ALA A 280 3.93 2.09 -10.86
CA ALA A 280 3.46 3.45 -11.03
C ALA A 280 2.33 3.54 -12.08
N ALA A 281 2.45 2.82 -13.20
CA ALA A 281 1.43 2.80 -14.24
C ALA A 281 0.11 2.16 -13.77
N LEU A 282 0.18 1.09 -12.97
CA LEU A 282 -1.01 0.39 -12.47
C LEU A 282 -1.68 1.12 -11.31
N PHE A 283 -0.88 1.56 -10.33
CA PHE A 283 -1.37 1.97 -9.03
C PHE A 283 -1.17 3.46 -8.74
N GLY A 284 -0.47 4.19 -9.61
CA GLY A 284 -0.09 5.59 -9.38
C GLY A 284 1.22 5.74 -8.58
N PRO A 285 1.66 6.98 -8.34
CA PRO A 285 2.91 7.26 -7.60
C PRO A 285 2.83 6.68 -6.20
N GLU A 286 3.84 5.92 -5.77
CA GLU A 286 3.88 5.40 -4.40
C GLU A 286 4.04 6.55 -3.41
N PRO A 287 3.34 6.52 -2.26
CA PRO A 287 3.58 7.48 -1.19
C PRO A 287 5.06 7.38 -0.77
N GLY A 288 5.74 8.52 -0.73
CA GLY A 288 7.15 8.55 -0.36
C GLY A 288 7.36 8.07 1.08
N MET A 289 8.49 7.42 1.35
CA MET A 289 8.91 7.02 2.71
C MET A 289 8.98 8.20 3.72
N ASP A 290 8.90 9.45 3.25
CA ASP A 290 8.97 10.68 4.03
C ASP A 290 7.58 11.32 4.35
N GLU A 291 6.45 10.66 4.06
CA GLU A 291 5.11 11.18 4.41
C GLU A 291 4.80 11.19 5.92
N ALA A 292 5.74 10.75 6.77
CA ALA A 292 5.71 11.15 8.18
C ALA A 292 6.07 12.63 8.26
N HIS A 293 5.06 13.50 8.27
CA HIS A 293 5.11 14.96 8.45
C HIS A 293 6.35 15.40 9.25
N ARG A 294 7.47 15.63 8.58
CA ARG A 294 8.63 16.29 9.18
C ARG A 294 8.16 17.73 9.35
N PRO A 295 8.00 18.26 10.57
CA PRO A 295 7.77 19.68 10.72
C PRO A 295 8.92 20.39 10.02
N ASP A 296 8.61 21.38 9.17
CA ASP A 296 9.63 22.18 8.52
C ASP A 296 10.66 22.64 9.57
N PRO A 297 11.97 22.58 9.27
CA PRO A 297 12.97 23.04 10.21
C PRO A 297 12.62 24.48 10.59
N LYS A 298 12.34 24.69 11.88
CA LYS A 298 12.00 26.03 12.39
C LYS A 298 13.11 26.98 11.94
N PRO A 299 12.78 28.11 11.31
CA PRO A 299 13.79 29.08 10.93
C PRO A 299 14.60 29.45 12.17
N ALA A 300 15.92 29.51 12.03
CA ALA A 300 16.80 29.94 13.10
C ALA A 300 16.27 31.27 13.68
N PRO A 301 16.18 31.42 15.02
CA PRO A 301 15.73 32.68 15.60
C PRO A 301 16.55 33.82 15.03
N ASP A 302 15.87 34.84 14.49
CA ASP A 302 16.54 36.02 13.96
C ASP A 302 17.20 36.80 15.10
N LEU A 303 18.48 36.51 15.33
CA LEU A 303 19.32 37.20 16.31
C LEU A 303 19.53 38.68 15.95
N ALA A 304 19.23 39.10 14.71
CA ALA A 304 19.34 40.50 14.30
C ALA A 304 18.17 41.35 14.83
N GLY A 305 16.99 40.76 15.08
CA GLY A 305 15.84 41.46 15.65
C GLY A 305 15.96 41.78 17.15
N LEU A 306 16.94 41.19 17.84
CA LEU A 306 17.21 41.40 19.28
C LEU A 306 18.15 42.60 19.55
N VAL A 307 18.61 43.30 18.52
CA VAL A 307 19.52 44.44 18.65
C VAL A 307 18.92 45.64 17.93
N GLY A 308 18.25 46.51 18.69
CA GLY A 308 17.91 47.85 18.22
C GLY A 308 19.17 48.70 17.99
N PRO A 309 19.06 49.88 17.35
CA PRO A 309 20.21 50.68 16.87
C PRO A 309 21.13 51.25 17.97
N TRP A 310 20.94 50.88 19.24
CA TRP A 310 21.68 51.37 20.39
C TRP A 310 21.99 50.28 21.43
N GLY A 311 22.53 49.13 21.01
CA GLY A 311 23.21 48.16 21.91
C GLY A 311 22.32 47.39 22.92
N ALA A 312 22.86 46.30 23.46
CA ALA A 312 22.13 45.28 24.23
C ALA A 312 21.56 45.78 25.58
N VAL A 313 20.24 45.74 25.73
CA VAL A 313 19.56 46.02 27.01
C VAL A 313 19.54 44.75 27.88
N ARG A 314 20.36 44.70 28.93
CA ARG A 314 20.22 43.72 30.02
C ARG A 314 18.93 44.02 30.80
N ARG A 315 17.90 43.19 30.65
CA ARG A 315 16.65 43.30 31.42
C ARG A 315 16.86 42.72 32.82
N ARG A 316 16.90 43.58 33.84
CA ARG A 316 16.87 43.20 35.26
C ARG A 316 15.42 42.83 35.63
N GLN A 317 15.20 41.61 36.11
CA GLN A 317 13.89 41.11 36.53
C GLN A 317 13.42 41.79 37.83
N ARG A 318 12.12 42.08 37.89
CA ARG A 318 11.31 42.06 39.11
C ARG A 318 10.17 41.09 38.87
#